data_AF-A0A8S3VHH1-F1
#
_entry.id   AF-A0A8S3VHH1-F1
#
_cell.length_a   1.000
_cell.length_b   1.000
_cell.length_c   1.000
_cell.angle_alpha   90.00
_cell.angle_beta   90.00
_cell.angle_gamma   90.00
#
_symmetry.space_group_name_H-M   'P 1'
#
loop_
_entity.id
_entity.type
_entity.pdbx_description
1 polymer ?
#
loop_
_entity_poly.entity_id
_entity_poly.type
_entity_poly.pdbx_seq_one_letter_code
_entity_poly.pdbx_strand_id
1 'polypeptide(L)'
;MSKRGLQATWNFHESGHGKGVPDGVGGTLKREANDLVLRGKDITSAKSFVESIQEQESLVMLYEVVKEHIAEKTHLLASQNLKAVPGTFKLHQIRTSICGEIWYRDKKDREDSNLRGLIPEESGSKKSEEDKEAKTKYKKSCDHQEPDGYVPKDTDFSTREAFFLKTLNNLASCTTFTDVHKMCTKIQNEIERQQFNIDYNYFPSILNTGISVDEDSLQIFPRDISQKELLELTPVRIGADGNCLPYTGSVFAFGDQKRAEEIRVRMIIEQTIFKDCYLDQDYL
;
A
#
# COMPACT_ATOMS: atom_id res chain seq x y z
N MET A 1 44.22 6.15 0.22
CA MET A 1 43.14 5.16 0.39
C MET A 1 42.32 5.12 -0.89
N SER A 2 42.27 3.99 -1.61
CA SER A 2 41.46 3.88 -2.83
C SER A 2 39.98 3.92 -2.46
N LYS A 3 39.23 4.89 -2.99
CA LYS A 3 37.77 4.93 -2.82
C LYS A 3 37.19 3.66 -3.46
N ARG A 4 36.50 2.84 -2.67
CA ARG A 4 35.70 1.70 -3.13
C ARG A 4 34.24 2.15 -3.15
N GLY A 5 33.54 1.97 -4.27
CA GLY A 5 32.12 2.31 -4.40
C GLY A 5 31.47 1.46 -5.48
N LEU A 6 30.24 1.01 -5.23
CA LEU A 6 29.38 0.35 -6.22
C LEU A 6 28.68 1.41 -7.08
N GLN A 7 28.57 1.15 -8.38
CA GLN A 7 27.69 1.90 -9.26
C GLN A 7 26.27 1.38 -9.05
N ALA A 8 25.44 2.18 -8.37
CA ALA A 8 24.09 1.77 -8.02
C ALA A 8 23.16 2.98 -8.05
N THR A 9 21.89 2.73 -8.40
CA THR A 9 20.81 3.68 -8.20
C THR A 9 19.92 3.14 -7.10
N TRP A 10 19.79 3.90 -6.02
CA TRP A 10 18.86 3.64 -4.94
C TRP A 10 17.67 4.59 -5.06
N ASN A 11 16.48 4.06 -5.31
CA ASN A 11 15.27 4.87 -5.41
C ASN A 11 14.50 4.78 -4.08
N PHE A 12 14.16 5.93 -3.51
CA PHE A 12 13.38 6.09 -2.28
C PHE A 12 12.01 6.66 -2.65
N HIS A 13 10.93 6.16 -2.05
CA HIS A 13 9.59 6.51 -2.53
C HIS A 13 9.12 7.93 -2.15
N GLU A 14 8.32 8.49 -3.05
CA GLU A 14 7.44 9.63 -2.78
C GLU A 14 6.40 9.29 -1.71
N SER A 15 6.05 10.28 -0.89
CA SER A 15 4.93 10.17 0.06
C SER A 15 3.64 10.42 -0.70
N GLY A 16 3.31 9.54 -1.63
CA GLY A 16 2.16 9.72 -2.52
C GLY A 16 2.15 8.58 -3.53
N HIS A 17 1.00 7.91 -3.64
CA HIS A 17 0.79 6.77 -4.52
C HIS A 17 1.16 7.06 -5.97
N GLY A 18 2.23 6.45 -6.44
CA GLY A 18 2.48 6.24 -7.84
C GLY A 18 3.08 4.85 -7.96
N LYS A 19 2.45 3.97 -8.73
CA LYS A 19 3.02 2.67 -9.08
C LYS A 19 4.46 2.90 -9.55
N GLY A 20 5.42 2.53 -8.74
CA GLY A 20 6.83 2.83 -8.94
C GLY A 20 7.54 1.74 -9.72
N VAL A 21 8.83 1.93 -9.95
CA VAL A 21 9.71 0.86 -10.48
C VAL A 21 9.56 -0.45 -9.68
N PRO A 22 9.43 -0.43 -8.34
CA PRO A 22 9.19 -1.66 -7.57
C PRO A 22 7.86 -2.35 -7.88
N ASP A 23 6.80 -1.60 -8.22
CA ASP A 23 5.53 -2.20 -8.65
C ASP A 23 5.63 -2.83 -10.04
N GLY A 24 6.43 -2.23 -10.93
CA GLY A 24 6.76 -2.82 -12.23
C GLY A 24 7.55 -4.12 -12.08
N VAL A 25 8.60 -4.12 -11.25
CA VAL A 25 9.37 -5.34 -10.91
C VAL A 25 8.45 -6.39 -10.27
N GLY A 26 7.66 -6.00 -9.27
CA GLY A 26 6.71 -6.87 -8.60
C GLY A 26 5.64 -7.43 -9.55
N GLY A 27 5.13 -6.61 -10.47
CA GLY A 27 4.17 -7.02 -11.49
C GLY A 27 4.76 -8.02 -12.49
N THR A 28 6.00 -7.80 -12.91
CA THR A 28 6.73 -8.76 -13.76
C THR A 28 6.95 -10.09 -13.04
N LEU A 29 7.44 -10.05 -11.80
CA LEU A 29 7.64 -11.25 -10.99
C LEU A 29 6.34 -12.03 -10.74
N LYS A 30 5.22 -11.32 -10.49
CA LYS A 30 3.90 -11.93 -10.32
C LYS A 30 3.40 -12.59 -11.61
N ARG A 31 3.59 -11.96 -12.77
CA ARG A 31 3.22 -12.56 -14.07
C ARG A 31 4.04 -13.81 -14.36
N GLU A 32 5.35 -13.74 -14.14
CA GLU A 32 6.23 -14.89 -14.32
C GLU A 32 5.82 -16.08 -13.43
N ALA A 33 5.53 -15.81 -12.16
CA ALA A 33 5.02 -16.82 -11.24
C ALA A 33 3.67 -17.39 -11.69
N ASN A 34 2.77 -16.55 -12.18
CA ASN A 34 1.49 -16.97 -12.71
C ASN A 34 1.64 -17.90 -13.93
N ASP A 35 2.54 -17.56 -14.86
CA ASP A 35 2.82 -18.37 -16.05
C ASP A 35 3.41 -19.74 -15.69
N LEU A 36 4.26 -19.80 -14.65
CA LEU A 36 4.78 -21.05 -14.12
C LEU A 36 3.67 -21.93 -13.52
N VAL A 37 2.76 -21.34 -12.75
CA VAL A 37 1.59 -22.04 -12.19
C VAL A 37 0.69 -22.56 -13.30
N LEU A 38 0.42 -21.76 -14.33
CA LEU A 38 -0.36 -22.18 -15.51
C LEU A 38 0.28 -23.34 -16.26
N ARG A 39 1.61 -23.47 -16.23
CA ARG A 39 2.35 -24.60 -16.81
C ARG A 39 2.44 -25.82 -15.89
N GLY A 40 1.74 -25.81 -14.75
CA GLY A 40 1.67 -26.91 -13.80
C GLY A 40 2.79 -26.94 -12.75
N LYS A 41 3.51 -25.83 -12.54
CA LYS A 41 4.51 -25.70 -11.47
C LYS A 41 3.89 -25.04 -10.24
N ASP A 42 3.78 -25.80 -9.15
CA ASP A 42 3.24 -25.29 -7.89
C ASP A 42 4.23 -24.35 -7.16
N ILE A 43 3.74 -23.17 -6.75
CA ILE A 43 4.48 -22.21 -5.92
C ILE A 43 3.74 -22.04 -4.60
N THR A 44 4.24 -22.66 -3.53
CA THR A 44 3.54 -22.78 -2.24
C THR A 44 4.19 -22.02 -1.09
N SER A 45 5.38 -21.46 -1.31
CA SER A 45 6.17 -20.74 -0.31
C SER A 45 7.07 -19.68 -0.93
N ALA A 46 7.56 -18.74 -0.11
CA ALA A 46 8.53 -17.72 -0.54
C ALA A 46 9.80 -18.35 -1.12
N LYS A 47 10.31 -19.41 -0.50
CA LYS A 47 11.44 -20.20 -1.00
C LYS A 47 11.17 -20.77 -2.38
N SER A 48 10.04 -21.49 -2.55
CA SER A 48 9.67 -22.07 -3.85
C SER A 48 9.46 -21.00 -4.93
N PHE A 49 9.01 -19.80 -4.54
CA PHE A 49 8.88 -18.67 -5.45
C PHE A 49 10.27 -18.19 -5.92
N VAL A 50 11.19 -17.96 -4.99
CA VAL A 50 12.55 -17.51 -5.31
C VAL A 50 13.26 -18.52 -6.21
N GLU A 51 13.23 -19.80 -5.85
CA GLU A 51 13.83 -20.88 -6.65
C GLU A 51 13.21 -20.94 -8.05
N SER A 52 11.88 -20.92 -8.15
CA SER A 52 11.18 -21.06 -9.42
C SER A 52 11.43 -19.90 -10.39
N ILE A 53 11.57 -18.68 -9.86
CA ILE A 53 11.84 -17.50 -10.66
C ILE A 53 13.33 -17.39 -11.00
N GLN A 54 14.24 -17.78 -10.12
CA GLN A 54 15.67 -17.81 -10.39
C GLN A 54 16.07 -18.89 -11.39
N GLU A 55 15.30 -19.97 -11.50
CA GLU A 55 15.43 -20.94 -12.59
C GLU A 55 15.08 -20.32 -13.96
N GLN A 56 14.28 -19.24 -13.99
CA GLN A 56 14.10 -18.47 -15.21
C GLN A 56 15.33 -17.59 -15.41
N GLU A 57 15.79 -17.40 -16.65
CA GLU A 57 16.89 -16.48 -16.98
C GLU A 57 16.47 -15.01 -16.81
N SER A 58 16.05 -14.63 -15.60
CA SER A 58 15.58 -13.29 -15.26
C SER A 58 16.74 -12.38 -14.88
N LEU A 59 16.67 -11.13 -15.33
CA LEU A 59 17.58 -10.07 -14.90
C LEU A 59 17.31 -9.61 -13.45
N VAL A 60 16.21 -10.07 -12.84
CA VAL A 60 15.80 -9.69 -11.48
C VAL A 60 16.38 -10.67 -10.47
N MET A 61 17.34 -10.20 -9.67
CA MET A 61 17.91 -10.98 -8.57
C MET A 61 16.98 -10.95 -7.36
N LEU A 62 16.53 -12.14 -6.93
CA LEU A 62 15.74 -12.32 -5.72
C LEU A 62 16.60 -12.81 -4.55
N TYR A 63 16.31 -12.32 -3.36
CA TYR A 63 16.95 -12.76 -2.11
C TYR A 63 15.88 -13.11 -1.09
N GLU A 64 15.91 -14.34 -0.58
CA GLU A 64 15.02 -14.75 0.51
C GLU A 64 15.53 -14.18 1.84
N VAL A 65 14.63 -13.53 2.59
CA VAL A 65 14.91 -13.03 3.93
C VAL A 65 14.16 -13.90 4.94
N VAL A 66 14.90 -14.76 5.64
CA VAL A 66 14.34 -15.64 6.68
C VAL A 66 14.33 -14.96 8.05
N LYS A 67 13.51 -15.49 8.97
CA LYS A 67 13.29 -14.90 10.30
C LYS A 67 14.59 -14.79 11.12
N GLU A 68 15.48 -15.75 10.96
CA GLU A 68 16.76 -15.83 11.64
C GLU A 68 17.65 -14.65 11.23
N HIS A 69 17.68 -14.30 9.94
CA HIS A 69 18.40 -13.12 9.44
C HIS A 69 17.83 -11.84 10.05
N ILE A 70 16.51 -11.73 10.17
CA ILE A 70 15.87 -10.57 10.79
C ILE A 70 16.27 -10.47 12.26
N ALA A 71 16.15 -11.57 13.03
CA ALA A 71 16.49 -11.60 14.45
C ALA A 71 17.97 -11.24 14.70
N GLU A 72 18.89 -11.79 13.92
CA GLU A 72 20.31 -11.48 13.98
C GLU A 72 20.56 -9.97 13.73
N LYS A 73 19.97 -9.42 12.67
CA LYS A 73 20.12 -8.00 12.33
C LYS A 73 19.46 -7.08 13.36
N THR A 74 18.29 -7.43 13.88
CA THR A 74 17.64 -6.67 14.95
C THR A 74 18.50 -6.62 16.20
N HIS A 75 19.10 -7.74 16.62
CA HIS A 75 20.00 -7.77 17.76
C HIS A 75 21.26 -6.91 17.51
N LEU A 76 21.86 -7.01 16.33
CA LEU A 76 23.00 -6.18 15.94
C LEU A 76 22.65 -4.69 15.99
N LEU A 77 21.49 -4.29 15.44
CA LEU A 77 21.06 -2.90 15.40
C LEU A 77 20.65 -2.35 16.77
N ALA A 78 20.14 -3.18 17.67
CA ALA A 78 19.79 -2.78 19.04
C ALA A 78 21.02 -2.30 19.85
N SER A 79 22.21 -2.82 19.52
CA SER A 79 23.47 -2.39 20.14
C SER A 79 24.02 -1.07 19.58
N GLN A 80 23.42 -0.54 18.52
CA GLN A 80 23.92 0.64 17.82
C GLN A 80 23.10 1.88 18.18
N ASN A 81 23.79 2.97 18.52
CA ASN A 81 23.15 4.28 18.68
C ASN A 81 22.96 4.92 17.29
N LEU A 82 21.99 4.40 16.53
CA LEU A 82 21.68 4.86 15.18
C LEU A 82 20.94 6.19 15.25
N LYS A 83 21.62 7.26 14.83
CA LYS A 83 20.96 8.54 14.61
C LYS A 83 20.29 8.51 13.24
N ALA A 84 18.99 8.81 13.22
CA ALA A 84 18.30 9.05 11.96
C ALA A 84 19.01 10.20 11.22
N VAL A 85 19.38 9.97 9.96
CA VAL A 85 19.93 11.03 9.11
C VAL A 85 18.77 11.96 8.74
N PRO A 86 18.77 13.22 9.19
CA PRO A 86 17.69 14.16 8.91
C PRO A 86 17.52 14.36 7.40
N GLY A 87 16.27 14.45 6.94
CA GLY A 87 15.96 14.72 5.53
C GLY A 87 15.93 13.49 4.61
N THR A 88 16.26 12.30 5.09
CA THR A 88 16.19 11.06 4.28
C THR A 88 14.78 10.77 3.73
N PHE A 89 13.72 11.13 4.45
CA PHE A 89 12.33 11.05 3.98
C PHE A 89 11.99 11.96 2.80
N LYS A 90 12.85 12.93 2.50
CA LYS A 90 12.73 13.84 1.35
C LYS A 90 13.51 13.35 0.14
N LEU A 91 14.46 12.43 0.33
CA LEU A 91 15.22 11.83 -0.75
C LEU A 91 14.28 10.93 -1.57
N HIS A 92 14.31 11.10 -2.88
CA HIS A 92 13.57 10.29 -3.86
C HIS A 92 14.52 9.36 -4.61
N GLN A 93 15.75 9.77 -4.84
CA GLN A 93 16.73 8.96 -5.55
C GLN A 93 18.12 9.28 -5.06
N ILE A 94 18.96 8.27 -5.01
CA ILE A 94 20.41 8.37 -4.85
C ILE A 94 21.03 7.62 -6.03
N ARG A 95 21.99 8.24 -6.72
CA ARG A 95 22.76 7.62 -7.81
C ARG A 95 24.24 7.77 -7.55
N THR A 96 24.98 6.70 -7.76
CA THR A 96 26.45 6.72 -7.76
C THR A 96 26.93 6.37 -9.15
N SER A 97 27.27 7.38 -9.95
CA SER A 97 27.81 7.18 -11.31
C SER A 97 29.34 7.18 -11.33
N ILE A 98 29.97 7.85 -10.35
CA ILE A 98 31.42 8.00 -10.22
C ILE A 98 31.82 7.63 -8.79
N CYS A 99 32.95 6.93 -8.63
CA CYS A 99 33.41 6.48 -7.33
C CYS A 99 33.63 7.65 -6.35
N GLY A 100 32.86 7.67 -5.27
CA GLY A 100 32.91 8.71 -4.24
C GLY A 100 32.08 9.96 -4.55
N GLU A 101 31.25 9.93 -5.59
CA GLU A 101 30.24 10.96 -5.85
C GLU A 101 28.83 10.38 -5.69
N ILE A 102 27.98 11.09 -4.96
CA ILE A 102 26.60 10.71 -4.69
C ILE A 102 25.71 11.84 -5.23
N TRP A 103 24.89 11.49 -6.21
CA TRP A 103 23.82 12.33 -6.74
C TRP A 103 22.54 12.00 -6.00
N TYR A 104 21.70 12.98 -5.73
CA TYR A 104 20.40 12.74 -5.12
C TYR A 104 19.33 13.68 -5.64
N ARG A 105 18.08 13.23 -5.56
CA ARG A 105 16.90 14.01 -5.92
C ARG A 105 16.01 14.16 -4.68
N ASP A 106 15.57 15.38 -4.36
CA ASP A 106 14.55 15.68 -3.35
C ASP A 106 13.16 15.73 -4.03
N LYS A 107 12.07 15.54 -3.26
CA LYS A 107 10.67 15.64 -3.71
C LYS A 107 10.28 16.99 -4.30
N LYS A 108 11.00 18.07 -3.95
CA LYS A 108 10.66 19.43 -4.41
C LYS A 108 11.39 19.88 -5.67
N ASP A 109 12.52 19.27 -5.99
CA ASP A 109 13.38 19.74 -7.07
C ASP A 109 13.25 18.83 -8.28
N ARG A 110 12.69 19.38 -9.36
CA ARG A 110 12.78 18.78 -10.71
C ARG A 110 14.20 18.90 -11.29
N GLU A 111 15.16 19.46 -10.56
CA GLU A 111 16.57 19.62 -11.00
C GLU A 111 17.54 18.99 -9.98
N ASP A 112 18.51 18.23 -10.51
CA ASP A 112 19.49 17.46 -9.75
C ASP A 112 20.39 18.38 -8.91
N SER A 113 20.34 18.24 -7.58
CA SER A 113 21.23 18.96 -6.68
C SER A 113 22.40 18.08 -6.21
N ASN A 114 23.62 18.62 -6.26
CA ASN A 114 24.85 17.93 -5.86
C ASN A 114 25.13 18.09 -4.36
N LEU A 115 25.23 16.98 -3.61
CA LEU A 115 25.74 17.00 -2.23
C LEU A 115 27.23 16.63 -2.25
N ARG A 116 28.11 17.64 -2.25
CA ARG A 116 29.51 17.45 -1.87
C ARG A 116 29.68 17.81 -0.39
N GLY A 117 30.07 16.82 0.42
CA GLY A 117 30.68 17.07 1.73
C GLY A 117 29.85 16.59 2.93
N LEU A 118 30.11 15.36 3.37
CA LEU A 118 29.95 14.98 4.78
C LEU A 118 31.25 14.28 5.22
N ILE A 119 32.29 15.08 5.42
CA ILE A 119 33.34 14.80 6.41
C ILE A 119 33.13 15.87 7.49
N PRO A 120 33.06 15.52 8.79
CA PRO A 120 32.83 16.52 9.82
C PRO A 120 34.11 17.34 9.99
N GLU A 121 34.06 18.63 9.65
CA GLU A 121 35.01 19.61 10.19
C GLU A 121 34.31 20.40 11.29
N GLU A 122 34.90 20.32 12.49
CA GLU A 122 34.61 21.21 13.60
C GLU A 122 35.05 22.64 13.23
N SER A 123 34.11 23.58 13.19
CA SER A 123 34.37 24.95 13.65
C SER A 123 33.06 25.73 13.75
N GLY A 124 32.89 26.40 14.89
CA GLY A 124 31.73 27.24 15.15
C GLY A 124 31.81 28.57 14.43
N SER A 125 30.63 29.13 14.14
CA SER A 125 30.42 30.58 14.14
C SER A 125 28.92 30.87 14.20
N LYS A 126 28.61 31.98 14.89
CA LYS A 126 27.29 32.45 15.33
C LYS A 126 26.54 33.24 14.26
N LYS A 127 25.26 33.45 14.58
CA LYS A 127 24.25 34.44 14.12
C LYS A 127 23.24 33.88 13.10
N SER A 128 21.96 34.23 13.17
CA SER A 128 21.28 35.32 13.88
C SER A 128 19.91 34.88 14.39
N GLU A 129 19.55 35.41 15.56
CA GLU A 129 18.20 35.45 16.12
C GLU A 129 17.38 36.46 15.32
N GLU A 130 16.47 36.00 14.48
CA GLU A 130 15.33 36.78 13.93
C GLU A 130 14.51 35.83 13.04
N ASP A 131 13.72 34.97 13.68
CA ASP A 131 12.53 34.28 13.10
C ASP A 131 11.77 33.48 14.19
N LYS A 132 11.88 33.92 15.44
CA LYS A 132 11.18 33.34 16.61
C LYS A 132 9.89 34.10 16.89
N GLU A 133 9.00 34.27 15.92
CA GLU A 133 7.67 34.82 16.21
C GLU A 133 6.59 34.48 15.16
N ALA A 134 6.46 33.20 14.79
CA ALA A 134 5.29 32.74 14.03
C ALA A 134 4.92 31.24 14.20
N LYS A 135 5.41 30.55 15.25
CA LYS A 135 5.13 29.12 15.49
C LYS A 135 4.61 28.78 16.89
N THR A 136 3.90 29.72 17.51
CA THR A 136 3.25 29.51 18.82
C THR A 136 1.73 29.63 18.70
N LYS A 137 1.13 28.80 17.85
CA LYS A 137 -0.32 28.51 17.86
C LYS A 137 -0.60 27.33 16.92
N TYR A 138 -0.22 26.12 17.35
CA TYR A 138 -0.84 24.83 16.99
C TYR A 138 -0.03 23.74 17.69
N LYS A 139 -0.17 23.69 19.02
CA LYS A 139 0.30 22.57 19.83
C LYS A 139 -0.63 22.40 21.02
N LYS A 140 -1.79 21.78 20.78
CA LYS A 140 -2.54 21.04 21.79
C LYS A 140 -3.58 20.12 21.13
N SER A 141 -3.61 18.89 21.63
CA SER A 141 -4.55 17.79 21.40
C SER A 141 -4.32 16.87 20.19
N CYS A 142 -3.32 15.99 20.32
CA CYS A 142 -3.46 14.59 19.90
C CYS A 142 -2.79 13.73 20.99
N ASP A 143 -3.44 13.61 22.15
CA ASP A 143 -3.11 12.57 23.11
C ASP A 143 -3.67 11.26 22.56
N HIS A 144 -2.80 10.40 22.03
CA HIS A 144 -3.11 8.99 21.87
C HIS A 144 -2.96 8.32 23.24
N GLN A 145 -4.06 8.19 23.96
CA GLN A 145 -4.19 7.16 24.98
C GLN A 145 -4.31 5.82 24.26
N GLU A 146 -3.39 4.89 24.54
CA GLU A 146 -3.60 3.47 24.29
C GLU A 146 -4.86 3.03 25.06
N PRO A 147 -5.89 2.42 24.43
CA PRO A 147 -6.94 1.80 25.18
C PRO A 147 -6.41 0.48 25.72
N ASP A 148 -6.22 0.53 27.03
CA ASP A 148 -6.19 -0.59 27.96
C ASP A 148 -7.21 -1.68 27.58
N GLY A 149 -6.86 -2.93 27.90
CA GLY A 149 -7.56 -4.14 27.47
C GLY A 149 -9.08 -4.06 27.63
N TYR A 150 -9.79 -3.86 26.52
CA TYR A 150 -11.22 -4.04 26.44
C TYR A 150 -11.51 -5.32 25.67
N VAL A 151 -11.92 -6.37 26.41
CA VAL A 151 -12.62 -7.52 25.85
C VAL A 151 -14.11 -7.17 25.89
N PRO A 152 -14.77 -6.88 24.76
CA PRO A 152 -16.22 -6.67 24.76
C PRO A 152 -16.90 -7.97 25.17
N LYS A 153 -17.51 -7.96 26.35
CA LYS A 153 -18.50 -8.97 26.75
C LYS A 153 -19.79 -8.71 25.98
N ASP A 154 -20.28 -9.77 25.38
CA ASP A 154 -21.65 -9.97 24.88
C ASP A 154 -22.18 -8.99 23.81
N THR A 155 -22.23 -9.57 22.61
CA THR A 155 -22.90 -9.17 21.37
C THR A 155 -24.16 -8.32 21.50
N ASP A 156 -24.10 -7.09 21.02
CA ASP A 156 -25.22 -6.45 20.34
C ASP A 156 -24.94 -6.47 18.82
N PHE A 157 -25.86 -7.05 18.05
CA PHE A 157 -25.75 -7.27 16.60
C PHE A 157 -26.35 -6.10 15.79
N SER A 158 -26.41 -4.90 16.37
CA SER A 158 -27.33 -3.86 15.90
C SER A 158 -26.86 -3.02 14.71
N THR A 159 -25.60 -3.13 14.26
CA THR A 159 -25.08 -2.32 13.14
C THR A 159 -24.56 -3.16 11.97
N ARG A 160 -24.80 -2.68 10.74
CA ARG A 160 -24.33 -3.28 9.48
C ARG A 160 -22.80 -3.42 9.47
N GLU A 161 -22.11 -2.42 10.00
CA GLU A 161 -20.65 -2.39 10.11
C GLU A 161 -20.12 -3.53 11.01
N ALA A 162 -20.74 -3.74 12.18
CA ALA A 162 -20.34 -4.81 13.10
C ALA A 162 -20.55 -6.20 12.46
N PHE A 163 -21.62 -6.38 11.70
CA PHE A 163 -21.88 -7.61 10.96
C PHE A 163 -20.74 -7.95 9.99
N PHE A 164 -20.35 -6.99 9.14
CA PHE A 164 -19.31 -7.24 8.14
C PHE A 164 -17.92 -7.40 8.74
N LEU A 165 -17.59 -6.63 9.79
CA LEU A 165 -16.31 -6.78 10.50
C LEU A 165 -16.20 -8.18 11.15
N LYS A 166 -17.25 -8.63 11.84
CA LYS A 166 -17.29 -9.98 12.43
C LYS A 166 -17.18 -11.05 11.35
N THR A 167 -17.87 -10.86 10.24
CA THR A 167 -17.84 -11.79 9.10
C THR A 167 -16.43 -11.96 8.55
N LEU A 168 -15.66 -10.88 8.40
CA LEU A 168 -14.26 -10.97 7.99
C LEU A 168 -13.41 -11.77 8.98
N ASN A 169 -13.58 -11.53 10.28
CA ASN A 169 -12.84 -12.27 11.30
C ASN A 169 -13.16 -13.77 11.25
N ASN A 170 -14.42 -14.11 11.02
CA ASN A 170 -14.82 -15.50 10.84
C ASN A 170 -14.20 -16.09 9.56
N LEU A 171 -14.18 -15.35 8.45
CA LEU A 171 -13.60 -15.81 7.18
C LEU A 171 -12.10 -16.08 7.32
N ALA A 172 -11.40 -15.22 8.05
CA ALA A 172 -9.98 -15.38 8.35
C ALA A 172 -9.68 -16.63 9.20
N SER A 173 -10.66 -17.16 9.93
CA SER A 173 -10.51 -18.38 10.74
C SER A 173 -10.69 -19.68 9.96
N CYS A 174 -11.20 -19.61 8.72
CA CYS A 174 -11.36 -20.80 7.87
C CYS A 174 -10.00 -21.31 7.40
N THR A 175 -9.78 -22.63 7.51
CA THR A 175 -8.51 -23.27 7.13
C THR A 175 -8.59 -24.00 5.79
N THR A 176 -9.80 -24.28 5.30
CA THR A 176 -10.02 -24.95 4.01
C THR A 176 -10.96 -24.16 3.11
N PHE A 177 -10.81 -24.33 1.79
CA PHE A 177 -11.72 -23.72 0.83
C PHE A 177 -13.17 -24.18 1.02
N THR A 178 -13.38 -25.45 1.39
CA THR A 178 -14.72 -26.00 1.69
C THR A 178 -15.39 -25.25 2.84
N ASP A 179 -14.63 -24.85 3.87
CA ASP A 179 -15.14 -24.08 4.99
C ASP A 179 -15.49 -22.65 4.56
N VAL A 180 -14.62 -22.01 3.78
CA VAL A 180 -14.88 -20.68 3.19
C VAL A 180 -16.15 -20.71 2.35
N HIS A 181 -16.30 -21.69 1.45
CA HIS A 181 -17.46 -21.80 0.57
C HIS A 181 -18.76 -22.01 1.35
N LYS A 182 -18.80 -22.96 2.29
CA LYS A 182 -19.98 -23.16 3.16
C LYS A 182 -20.34 -21.90 3.93
N MET A 183 -19.35 -21.14 4.38
CA MET A 183 -19.59 -19.93 5.13
C MET A 183 -20.06 -18.79 4.23
N CYS A 184 -19.49 -18.59 3.05
CA CYS A 184 -19.94 -17.62 2.06
C CYS A 184 -21.41 -17.83 1.69
N THR A 185 -21.85 -19.09 1.48
CA THR A 185 -23.27 -19.39 1.23
C THR A 185 -24.17 -18.96 2.40
N LYS A 186 -23.73 -19.18 3.65
CA LYS A 186 -24.49 -18.75 4.84
C LYS A 186 -24.55 -17.22 4.95
N ILE A 187 -23.41 -16.55 4.75
CA ILE A 187 -23.29 -15.10 4.81
C ILE A 187 -24.16 -14.45 3.73
N GLN A 188 -24.18 -14.98 2.50
CA GLN A 188 -25.01 -14.45 1.42
C GLN A 188 -26.50 -14.45 1.80
N ASN A 189 -27.00 -15.59 2.29
CA ASN A 189 -28.39 -15.69 2.77
C ASN A 189 -28.68 -14.72 3.93
N GLU A 190 -27.69 -14.47 4.80
CA GLU A 190 -27.86 -13.53 5.91
C GLU A 190 -27.87 -12.07 5.45
N ILE A 191 -27.02 -11.69 4.50
CA ILE A 191 -27.03 -10.37 3.83
C ILE A 191 -28.41 -10.10 3.22
N GLU A 192 -28.97 -11.09 2.52
CA GLU A 192 -30.30 -11.01 1.91
C GLU A 192 -31.40 -10.89 2.98
N ARG A 193 -31.35 -11.73 4.03
CA ARG A 193 -32.31 -11.70 5.14
C ARG A 193 -32.30 -10.38 5.90
N GLN A 194 -31.12 -9.81 6.14
CA GLN A 194 -30.96 -8.52 6.83
C GLN A 194 -31.17 -7.32 5.88
N GLN A 195 -31.45 -7.57 4.59
CA GLN A 195 -31.65 -6.55 3.56
C GLN A 195 -30.49 -5.57 3.46
N PHE A 196 -29.26 -6.05 3.62
CA PHE A 196 -28.06 -5.26 3.39
C PHE A 196 -27.83 -5.11 1.88
N ASN A 197 -28.69 -4.35 1.22
CA ASN A 197 -28.59 -4.09 -0.20
C ASN A 197 -27.60 -2.95 -0.48
N ILE A 198 -26.99 -2.98 -1.66
CA ILE A 198 -26.33 -1.84 -2.28
C ILE A 198 -27.35 -1.24 -3.24
N ASP A 199 -27.57 0.08 -3.16
CA ASP A 199 -28.47 0.75 -4.08
C ASP A 199 -27.75 1.00 -5.41
N TYR A 200 -28.13 0.25 -6.44
CA TYR A 200 -27.55 0.38 -7.78
C TYR A 200 -27.96 1.66 -8.52
N ASN A 201 -28.98 2.38 -8.03
CA ASN A 201 -29.39 3.67 -8.57
C ASN A 201 -28.73 4.84 -7.82
N TYR A 202 -27.95 4.56 -6.76
CA TYR A 202 -27.23 5.58 -6.04
C TYR A 202 -25.91 5.89 -6.73
N PHE A 203 -25.79 7.13 -7.20
CA PHE A 203 -24.57 7.66 -7.81
C PHE A 203 -23.98 8.74 -6.89
N PRO A 204 -22.97 8.41 -6.05
CA PRO A 204 -22.39 9.37 -5.14
C PRO A 204 -21.70 10.50 -5.91
N SER A 205 -22.21 11.73 -5.75
CA SER A 205 -21.53 12.93 -6.25
C SER A 205 -20.46 13.38 -5.27
N ILE A 206 -19.28 13.76 -5.78
CA ILE A 206 -18.18 14.30 -4.96
C ILE A 206 -18.61 15.50 -4.10
N LEU A 207 -19.53 16.32 -4.62
CA LEU A 207 -20.07 17.47 -3.89
C LEU A 207 -20.83 17.04 -2.62
N ASN A 208 -21.44 15.86 -2.64
CA ASN A 208 -22.28 15.35 -1.55
C ASN A 208 -21.51 14.43 -0.59
N THR A 209 -20.38 13.86 -1.01
CA THR A 209 -19.63 12.87 -0.22
C THR A 209 -18.54 13.48 0.68
N GLY A 210 -18.11 14.71 0.38
CA GLY A 210 -16.98 15.35 1.08
C GLY A 210 -15.64 14.67 0.82
N ILE A 211 -15.57 13.79 -0.18
CA ILE A 211 -14.32 13.16 -0.62
C ILE A 211 -13.44 14.20 -1.32
N SER A 212 -12.15 14.17 -1.03
CA SER A 212 -11.18 15.09 -1.65
C SER A 212 -10.78 14.62 -3.05
N VAL A 213 -10.71 15.56 -3.98
CA VAL A 213 -10.18 15.34 -5.33
C VAL A 213 -8.68 15.05 -5.24
N ASP A 214 -8.23 14.11 -6.05
CA ASP A 214 -6.81 13.86 -6.25
C ASP A 214 -6.27 14.77 -7.36
N GLU A 215 -5.77 15.93 -6.95
CA GLU A 215 -5.20 16.96 -7.83
C GLU A 215 -3.97 16.48 -8.60
N ASP A 216 -3.20 15.54 -8.04
CA ASP A 216 -2.02 14.98 -8.69
C ASP A 216 -2.46 14.04 -9.82
N SER A 217 -3.44 13.17 -9.56
CA SER A 217 -4.05 12.29 -10.56
C SER A 217 -4.80 13.07 -11.64
N LEU A 218 -5.40 14.22 -11.31
CA LEU A 218 -6.12 15.06 -12.27
C LEU A 218 -5.18 15.61 -13.35
N GLN A 219 -3.92 15.88 -13.02
CA GLN A 219 -2.92 16.43 -13.95
C GLN A 219 -2.39 15.42 -14.97
N ILE A 220 -2.53 14.12 -14.67
CA ILE A 220 -2.07 13.00 -15.51
C ILE A 220 -3.20 12.31 -16.27
N PHE A 221 -4.42 12.84 -16.18
CA PHE A 221 -5.57 12.27 -16.88
C PHE A 221 -5.37 12.31 -18.41
N PRO A 222 -5.75 11.25 -19.16
CA PRO A 222 -5.50 11.17 -20.59
C PRO A 222 -6.15 12.35 -21.35
N ARG A 223 -5.37 13.00 -22.22
CA ARG A 223 -5.78 14.21 -22.97
C ARG A 223 -6.72 13.90 -24.15
N ASP A 224 -6.86 12.63 -24.48
CA ASP A 224 -7.68 12.07 -25.56
C ASP A 224 -9.12 11.76 -25.12
N ILE A 225 -9.44 11.89 -23.83
CA ILE A 225 -10.80 11.80 -23.30
C ILE A 225 -11.52 13.13 -23.55
N SER A 226 -12.80 13.07 -23.96
CA SER A 226 -13.55 14.28 -24.27
C SER A 226 -13.74 15.16 -23.02
N GLN A 227 -13.79 16.49 -23.19
CA GLN A 227 -14.06 17.42 -22.08
C GLN A 227 -15.36 17.13 -21.34
N LYS A 228 -16.33 16.49 -22.01
CA LYS A 228 -17.59 16.08 -21.39
C LYS A 228 -17.41 14.89 -20.44
N GLU A 229 -16.65 13.87 -20.86
CA GLU A 229 -16.32 12.71 -20.01
C GLU A 229 -15.39 13.10 -18.85
N LEU A 230 -14.50 14.08 -19.06
CA LEU A 230 -13.65 14.66 -18.02
C LEU A 230 -14.44 15.39 -16.92
N LEU A 231 -15.62 15.94 -17.22
CA LEU A 231 -16.48 16.58 -16.22
C LEU A 231 -17.28 15.55 -15.39
N GLU A 232 -17.45 14.34 -15.92
CA GLU A 232 -18.21 13.24 -15.29
C GLU A 232 -17.30 12.30 -14.48
N LEU A 233 -16.01 12.24 -14.81
CA LEU A 233 -15.01 11.40 -14.14
C LEU A 233 -14.02 12.27 -13.37
N THR A 234 -14.06 12.17 -12.04
CA THR A 234 -13.15 12.94 -11.18
C THR A 234 -12.34 11.98 -10.30
N PRO A 235 -11.01 12.03 -10.36
CA PRO A 235 -10.16 11.21 -9.50
C PRO A 235 -10.27 11.70 -8.05
N VAL A 236 -10.33 10.75 -7.12
CA VAL A 236 -10.51 11.03 -5.69
C VAL A 236 -9.43 10.40 -4.84
N ARG A 237 -9.09 11.02 -3.72
CA ARG A 237 -8.09 10.49 -2.78
C ARG A 237 -8.68 9.33 -1.98
N ILE A 238 -7.98 8.21 -2.02
CA ILE A 238 -8.29 6.98 -1.29
C ILE A 238 -7.16 6.66 -0.29
N GLY A 239 -7.53 6.08 0.85
CA GLY A 239 -6.61 5.60 1.88
C GLY A 239 -5.53 4.69 1.30
N ALA A 240 -4.31 4.91 1.79
CA ALA A 240 -3.08 4.44 1.17
C ALA A 240 -2.49 3.19 1.79
N ASP A 241 -3.32 2.16 2.00
CA ASP A 241 -2.92 0.92 2.65
C ASP A 241 -3.35 -0.31 1.82
N GLY A 242 -3.20 -1.51 2.39
CA GLY A 242 -3.62 -2.76 1.76
C GLY A 242 -5.14 -2.93 1.56
N ASN A 243 -5.95 -1.95 1.97
CA ASN A 243 -7.41 -1.90 1.79
C ASN A 243 -7.83 -0.92 0.68
N CYS A 244 -6.91 -0.34 -0.09
CA CYS A 244 -7.23 0.66 -1.13
C CYS A 244 -8.28 0.19 -2.16
N LEU A 245 -8.27 -1.10 -2.54
CA LEU A 245 -9.26 -1.68 -3.45
C LEU A 245 -10.67 -1.76 -2.80
N PRO A 246 -10.82 -2.35 -1.60
CA PRO A 246 -12.07 -2.24 -0.84
C PRO A 246 -12.54 -0.80 -0.57
N TYR A 247 -11.65 0.13 -0.25
CA TYR A 247 -11.99 1.54 -0.08
C TYR A 247 -12.55 2.14 -1.38
N THR A 248 -11.94 1.82 -2.52
CA THR A 248 -12.41 2.27 -3.82
C THR A 248 -13.82 1.75 -4.09
N GLY A 249 -14.06 0.45 -3.91
CA GLY A 249 -15.40 -0.13 -4.07
C GLY A 249 -16.42 0.49 -3.09
N SER A 250 -15.99 0.85 -1.88
CA SER A 250 -16.85 1.50 -0.88
C SER A 250 -17.24 2.90 -1.34
N VAL A 251 -16.30 3.65 -1.90
CA VAL A 251 -16.58 4.98 -2.47
C VAL A 251 -17.54 4.88 -3.65
N PHE A 252 -17.36 3.91 -4.54
CA PHE A 252 -18.30 3.70 -5.64
C PHE A 252 -19.71 3.33 -5.16
N ALA A 253 -19.82 2.42 -4.19
CA ALA A 253 -21.11 1.91 -3.73
C ALA A 253 -21.84 2.84 -2.74
N PHE A 254 -21.11 3.61 -1.94
CA PHE A 254 -21.66 4.33 -0.79
C PHE A 254 -21.22 5.79 -0.70
N GLY A 255 -20.22 6.20 -1.50
CA GLY A 255 -19.70 7.56 -1.47
C GLY A 255 -18.76 7.84 -0.28
N ASP A 256 -18.28 6.82 0.42
CA ASP A 256 -17.26 6.97 1.46
C ASP A 256 -16.41 5.70 1.59
N GLN A 257 -15.32 5.76 2.36
CA GLN A 257 -14.39 4.63 2.56
C GLN A 257 -14.75 3.74 3.76
N LYS A 258 -15.81 4.06 4.52
CA LYS A 258 -16.10 3.46 5.83
C LYS A 258 -16.65 2.03 5.74
N ARG A 259 -17.02 1.57 4.55
CA ARG A 259 -17.61 0.25 4.30
C ARG A 259 -16.66 -0.67 3.54
N ALA A 260 -15.35 -0.46 3.69
CA ALA A 260 -14.30 -1.29 3.11
C ALA A 260 -14.48 -2.77 3.46
N GLU A 261 -14.84 -3.05 4.71
CA GLU A 261 -15.04 -4.39 5.23
C GLU A 261 -16.20 -5.09 4.52
N GLU A 262 -17.30 -4.39 4.30
CA GLU A 262 -18.45 -4.91 3.55
C GLU A 262 -18.06 -5.27 2.12
N ILE A 263 -17.35 -4.36 1.43
CA ILE A 263 -16.90 -4.60 0.06
C ILE A 263 -15.97 -5.81 0.01
N ARG A 264 -15.05 -5.94 0.96
CA ARG A 264 -14.16 -7.09 1.04
C ARG A 264 -14.92 -8.40 1.23
N VAL A 265 -15.91 -8.45 2.13
CA VAL A 265 -16.75 -9.64 2.31
C VAL A 265 -17.46 -10.00 1.02
N ARG A 266 -18.05 -9.02 0.33
CA ARG A 266 -18.73 -9.25 -0.95
C ARG A 266 -17.80 -9.77 -2.04
N MET A 267 -16.58 -9.24 -2.15
CA MET A 267 -15.57 -9.75 -3.07
C MET A 267 -15.22 -11.21 -2.79
N ILE A 268 -15.07 -11.59 -1.51
CA ILE A 268 -14.79 -12.97 -1.12
C ILE A 268 -15.97 -13.88 -1.48
N ILE A 269 -17.21 -13.45 -1.19
CA ILE A 269 -18.42 -14.20 -1.56
C ILE A 269 -18.47 -14.41 -3.07
N GLU A 270 -18.31 -13.36 -3.86
CA GLU A 270 -18.34 -13.39 -5.33
C GLU A 270 -17.33 -14.41 -5.88
N GLN A 271 -16.05 -14.27 -5.49
CA GLN A 271 -14.98 -15.15 -5.96
C GLN A 271 -15.15 -16.59 -5.51
N THR A 272 -15.76 -16.81 -4.35
CA THR A 272 -15.93 -18.15 -3.78
C THR A 272 -17.12 -18.89 -4.38
N ILE A 273 -18.23 -18.20 -4.58
CA ILE A 273 -19.49 -18.77 -5.07
C ILE A 273 -19.45 -18.93 -6.58
N PHE A 274 -18.93 -17.92 -7.30
CA PHE A 274 -18.81 -17.94 -8.76
C PHE A 274 -17.42 -18.34 -9.24
N LYS A 275 -16.67 -19.09 -8.42
CA LYS A 275 -15.30 -19.52 -8.72
C LYS A 275 -15.17 -20.15 -10.11
N ASP A 276 -16.19 -20.91 -10.53
CA ASP A 276 -16.14 -21.65 -11.78
C ASP A 276 -16.13 -20.69 -12.98
N CYS A 277 -16.76 -19.51 -12.87
CA CYS A 277 -16.70 -18.47 -13.90
C CYS A 277 -15.32 -17.80 -14.02
N TYR A 278 -14.53 -17.79 -12.94
CA TYR A 278 -13.20 -17.17 -12.91
C TYR A 278 -12.06 -18.16 -13.20
N LEU A 279 -12.33 -19.46 -13.05
CA LEU A 279 -11.39 -20.54 -13.31
C LEU A 279 -11.66 -21.25 -14.64
N ASP A 280 -12.71 -20.84 -15.34
CA ASP A 280 -13.01 -21.29 -16.70
C ASP A 280 -11.89 -20.84 -17.64
N GLN A 281 -11.21 -21.81 -18.24
CA GLN A 281 -10.13 -21.56 -19.19
C GLN A 281 -10.64 -21.09 -20.55
N ASP A 282 -11.93 -21.21 -20.85
CA ASP A 282 -12.50 -20.75 -22.11
C ASP A 282 -12.62 -19.22 -22.19
N TYR A 283 -12.40 -18.50 -21.07
CA TYR A 283 -12.47 -17.03 -20.98
C TYR A 283 -11.09 -16.34 -20.97
N LEU A 284 -9.98 -17.09 -21.01
CA LEU A 284 -8.60 -16.59 -20.99
C LEU A 284 -7.89 -16.84 -22.32
#